data_AF-A0A925JRW5-F1
#
_entry.id   AF-A0A925JRW5-F1
#
_cell.length_a   1.000
_cell.length_b   1.000
_cell.length_c   1.000
_cell.angle_alpha   90.00
_cell.angle_beta   90.00
_cell.angle_gamma   90.00
#
_symmetry.space_group_name_H-M   'P 1'
#
loop_
_entity.id
_entity.type
_entity.pdbx_description
1 polymer ?
#
loop_
_entity_poly.entity_id
_entity_poly.type
_entity_poly.pdbx_seq_one_letter_code
_entity_poly.pdbx_strand_id
1 'polypeptide(L)'
;VYNPAVPFTLHTWGKGSQGGSDFAGGVSDGTAGAAAMELHRGGLQAHKAWFFLGDVVVCLGAGLLPDDPTLPVVTSVNQCWKRGPVTTNQRPAPLPPGEIHAQTAPGWVHHDGVSYLFPQETDRRVRTEHKSASWSALNTAPHREARNDPKVPTPDVEGDVFSLWIEHGNAVGSAGSYGYLVAPGLNPADIGFFQQNKAPKILANTPTLQAVATDDAVQCVFWQPGTLDLPDQRRIQADQPCLVQWRRNADKRWTLAAGNPTHRVRRLHVRVEDPAAAPEPIETKFDFPDDAYAGCPQVREFLKS
;
A
#
# COMPACT_ATOMS: atom_id res chain seq x y z
N VAL A 1 7.47 12.98 -12.95
CA VAL A 1 8.20 11.85 -13.56
C VAL A 1 7.38 11.31 -14.72
N TYR A 2 7.46 11.96 -15.88
CA TYR A 2 6.95 11.45 -17.15
C TYR A 2 8.04 11.74 -18.16
N ASN A 3 8.54 10.70 -18.82
CA ASN A 3 9.49 10.86 -19.92
C ASN A 3 8.71 10.70 -21.24
N PRO A 4 8.34 11.80 -21.93
CA PRO A 4 7.61 11.72 -23.19
C PRO A 4 8.38 11.01 -24.31
N ALA A 5 9.69 10.80 -24.14
CA ALA A 5 10.52 10.09 -25.12
C ALA A 5 10.36 8.56 -25.05
N VAL A 6 9.71 8.02 -24.00
CA VAL A 6 9.43 6.59 -23.89
C VAL A 6 7.96 6.35 -24.27
N PRO A 7 7.67 5.80 -25.45
CA PRO A 7 6.29 5.53 -25.85
C PRO A 7 5.66 4.52 -24.90
N PHE A 8 4.40 4.76 -24.50
CA PHE A 8 3.65 3.77 -23.74
C PHE A 8 3.47 2.50 -24.59
N THR A 9 3.79 1.35 -24.02
CA THR A 9 3.60 0.07 -24.71
C THR A 9 2.13 -0.10 -25.07
N LEU A 10 1.83 -0.18 -26.37
CA LEU A 10 0.53 -0.61 -26.87
C LEU A 10 0.37 -2.10 -26.58
N HIS A 11 -0.34 -2.43 -25.51
CA HIS A 11 -0.58 -3.81 -25.11
C HIS A 11 -1.62 -4.44 -26.06
N THR A 12 -1.24 -5.53 -26.72
CA THR A 12 -2.11 -6.31 -27.62
C THR A 12 -2.98 -7.27 -26.82
N TRP A 13 -4.12 -6.80 -26.32
CA TRP A 13 -5.04 -7.59 -25.48
C TRP A 13 -4.35 -8.24 -24.27
N GLY A 14 -3.36 -7.55 -23.69
CA GLY A 14 -2.59 -8.04 -22.55
C GLY A 14 -1.53 -9.10 -22.86
N LYS A 15 -1.34 -9.49 -24.13
CA LYS A 15 -0.25 -10.43 -24.52
C LYS A 15 1.10 -9.83 -24.11
N GLY A 16 1.92 -10.63 -23.41
CA GLY A 16 3.23 -10.20 -22.88
C GLY A 16 3.15 -9.13 -21.79
N SER A 17 1.97 -8.90 -21.21
CA SER A 17 1.73 -7.88 -20.18
C SER A 17 1.48 -8.47 -18.79
N GLN A 18 1.74 -9.77 -18.64
CA GLN A 18 1.64 -10.50 -17.37
C GLN A 18 2.64 -9.93 -16.35
N GLY A 19 2.26 -9.97 -15.07
CA GLY A 19 3.22 -9.73 -13.99
C GLY A 19 4.27 -10.84 -13.95
N GLY A 20 5.48 -10.52 -13.49
CA GLY A 20 6.58 -11.50 -13.35
C GLY A 20 6.58 -12.28 -12.03
N SER A 21 5.53 -12.18 -11.22
CA SER A 21 5.37 -12.93 -9.96
C SER A 21 3.95 -13.49 -9.85
N ASP A 22 3.82 -14.62 -9.16
CA ASP A 22 2.54 -15.24 -8.78
C ASP A 22 2.07 -14.82 -7.38
N PHE A 23 2.84 -14.01 -6.65
CA PHE A 23 2.47 -13.53 -5.31
C PHE A 23 1.67 -12.21 -5.42
N ALA A 24 0.34 -12.33 -5.44
CA ALA A 24 -0.57 -11.20 -5.32
C ALA A 24 -1.89 -11.64 -4.68
N GLY A 25 -2.23 -11.06 -3.53
CA GLY A 25 -3.45 -11.45 -2.83
C GLY A 25 -3.70 -10.67 -1.55
N GLY A 26 -4.60 -11.19 -0.72
CA GLY A 26 -5.00 -10.53 0.50
C GLY A 26 -5.44 -11.49 1.60
N VAL A 27 -5.62 -10.95 2.79
CA VAL A 27 -6.30 -11.58 3.92
C VAL A 27 -7.36 -10.61 4.42
N SER A 28 -8.53 -11.12 4.76
CA SER A 28 -9.58 -10.32 5.39
C SER A 28 -10.48 -11.21 6.24
N ASP A 29 -11.03 -10.63 7.30
CA ASP A 29 -12.12 -11.19 8.09
C ASP A 29 -13.44 -10.43 7.88
N GLY A 30 -13.53 -9.64 6.81
CA GLY A 30 -14.69 -8.80 6.49
C GLY A 30 -14.72 -7.45 7.21
N THR A 31 -13.84 -7.21 8.20
CA THR A 31 -13.75 -5.93 8.93
C THR A 31 -12.42 -5.23 8.70
N ALA A 32 -11.32 -5.97 8.84
CA ALA A 32 -9.97 -5.51 8.57
C ALA A 32 -9.30 -6.47 7.58
N GLY A 33 -8.17 -6.05 7.02
CA GLY A 33 -7.41 -6.92 6.13
C GLY A 33 -6.06 -6.35 5.75
N ALA A 34 -5.30 -7.15 5.01
CA ALA A 34 -4.10 -6.71 4.34
C ALA A 34 -4.10 -7.22 2.90
N ALA A 35 -3.47 -6.47 2.00
CA ALA A 35 -3.21 -6.86 0.63
C ALA A 35 -1.72 -6.75 0.35
N ALA A 36 -1.21 -7.61 -0.51
CA ALA A 36 0.20 -7.60 -0.88
C ALA A 36 0.39 -8.04 -2.32
N MET A 37 1.44 -7.52 -2.94
CA MET A 37 1.86 -7.88 -4.28
C MET A 37 3.38 -7.79 -4.39
N GLU A 38 3.99 -8.83 -4.95
CA GLU A 38 5.34 -8.75 -5.50
C GLU A 38 5.23 -8.15 -6.91
N LEU A 39 5.61 -6.89 -7.03
CA LEU A 39 5.78 -6.25 -8.33
C LEU A 39 7.01 -6.84 -8.99
N HIS A 40 6.84 -7.35 -10.20
CA HIS A 40 7.94 -7.65 -11.11
C HIS A 40 7.49 -7.23 -12.52
N ARG A 41 7.81 -5.98 -12.89
CA ARG A 41 7.36 -5.38 -14.16
C ARG A 41 8.20 -4.18 -14.56
N GLY A 42 8.49 -4.07 -15.85
CA GLY A 42 9.13 -2.87 -16.42
C GLY A 42 10.54 -2.63 -15.87
N GLY A 43 11.28 -3.70 -15.58
CA GLY A 43 12.63 -3.64 -15.01
C GLY A 43 12.67 -3.18 -13.56
N LEU A 44 11.62 -3.43 -12.79
CA LEU A 44 11.55 -3.14 -11.36
C LEU A 44 10.91 -4.31 -10.62
N GLN A 45 11.59 -4.74 -9.55
CA GLN A 45 11.05 -5.62 -8.53
C GLN A 45 10.75 -4.84 -7.25
N ALA A 46 9.66 -5.15 -6.56
CA ALA A 46 9.33 -4.58 -5.26
C ALA A 46 8.26 -5.38 -4.52
N HIS A 47 8.38 -5.47 -3.20
CA HIS A 47 7.32 -5.96 -2.31
C HIS A 47 6.45 -4.79 -1.87
N LYS A 48 5.16 -4.83 -2.18
CA LYS A 48 4.19 -3.78 -1.83
C LYS A 48 3.11 -4.39 -0.96
N ALA A 49 2.87 -3.80 0.21
CA ALA A 49 1.86 -4.24 1.15
C ALA A 49 1.01 -3.06 1.64
N TRP A 50 -0.29 -3.32 1.80
CA TRP A 50 -1.29 -2.38 2.29
C TRP A 50 -2.05 -3.03 3.45
N PHE A 51 -2.08 -2.34 4.57
CA PHE A 51 -2.68 -2.83 5.82
C PHE A 51 -3.85 -1.92 6.18
N PHE A 52 -5.06 -2.49 6.16
CA PHE A 52 -6.32 -1.77 6.35
C PHE A 52 -6.75 -1.95 7.80
N LEU A 53 -6.68 -0.86 8.58
CA LEU A 53 -6.85 -0.85 10.04
C LEU A 53 -7.89 0.21 10.44
N GLY A 54 -9.13 0.05 9.96
CA GLY A 54 -10.21 1.00 10.16
C GLY A 54 -10.01 2.28 9.34
N ASP A 55 -9.81 3.41 10.01
CA ASP A 55 -9.75 4.74 9.39
C ASP A 55 -8.38 5.06 8.77
N VAL A 56 -7.44 4.11 8.78
CA VAL A 56 -6.09 4.30 8.27
C VAL A 56 -5.63 3.11 7.45
N VAL A 57 -4.93 3.41 6.36
CA VAL A 57 -4.20 2.42 5.56
C VAL A 57 -2.71 2.64 5.75
N VAL A 58 -1.99 1.62 6.21
CA VAL A 58 -0.52 1.64 6.23
C VAL A 58 -0.02 1.06 4.92
N CYS A 59 0.80 1.81 4.20
CA CYS A 59 1.36 1.43 2.91
C CYS A 59 2.86 1.22 3.06
N LEU A 60 3.30 -0.03 2.94
CA LEU A 60 4.70 -0.41 3.06
C LEU A 60 5.25 -0.90 1.72
N GLY A 61 6.50 -0.55 1.45
CA GLY A 61 7.27 -1.13 0.37
C GLY A 61 8.67 -1.50 0.82
N ALA A 62 9.17 -2.64 0.34
CA ALA A 62 10.52 -3.12 0.58
C ALA A 62 11.05 -3.84 -0.65
N GLY A 63 12.36 -4.10 -0.70
CA GLY A 63 12.94 -4.86 -1.80
C GLY A 63 12.82 -4.14 -3.15
N LEU A 64 12.84 -2.80 -3.15
CA LEU A 64 12.84 -2.04 -4.40
C LEU A 64 14.16 -2.33 -5.13
N LEU A 65 14.09 -2.97 -6.29
CA LEU A 65 15.25 -3.43 -7.06
C LEU A 65 15.01 -3.14 -8.55
N PRO A 66 15.52 -2.01 -9.08
CA PRO A 66 15.51 -1.74 -10.50
C PRO A 66 16.60 -2.55 -11.23
N ASP A 67 16.30 -3.02 -12.44
CA ASP A 67 17.28 -3.67 -13.33
C ASP A 67 18.35 -2.68 -13.80
N ASP A 68 17.95 -1.43 -14.01
CA ASP A 68 18.84 -0.31 -14.30
C ASP A 68 18.82 0.70 -13.14
N PRO A 69 19.84 0.70 -12.26
CA PRO A 69 19.89 1.59 -11.11
C PRO A 69 20.07 3.08 -11.49
N THR A 70 20.38 3.40 -12.76
CA THR A 70 20.50 4.78 -13.22
C THR A 70 19.15 5.46 -13.45
N LEU A 71 18.08 4.68 -13.60
CA LEU A 71 16.73 5.19 -13.78
C LEU A 71 16.10 5.53 -12.42
N PRO A 72 15.41 6.68 -12.29
CA PRO A 72 14.79 7.06 -11.04
C PRO A 72 13.58 6.17 -10.74
N VAL A 73 13.55 5.61 -9.52
CA VAL A 73 12.38 4.90 -9.00
C VAL A 73 11.58 5.85 -8.12
N VAL A 74 10.27 5.90 -8.32
CA VAL A 74 9.34 6.68 -7.48
C VAL A 74 8.14 5.84 -7.05
N THR A 75 7.65 6.12 -5.84
CA THR A 75 6.34 5.63 -5.39
C THR A 75 5.38 6.81 -5.35
N SER A 76 4.37 6.80 -6.23
CA SER A 76 3.27 7.74 -6.11
C SER A 76 2.41 7.39 -4.89
N VAL A 77 2.20 8.36 -4.00
CA VAL A 77 1.33 8.25 -2.84
C VAL A 77 -0.09 8.62 -3.21
N ASN A 78 -0.26 9.75 -3.91
CA ASN A 78 -1.52 10.13 -4.52
C ASN A 78 -1.30 11.07 -5.71
N GLN A 79 -2.19 10.99 -6.70
CA GLN A 79 -2.34 11.97 -7.76
C GLN A 79 -3.83 12.16 -8.07
N CYS A 80 -4.38 13.30 -7.66
CA CYS A 80 -5.81 13.57 -7.75
C CYS A 80 -6.08 15.04 -8.11
N TRP A 81 -7.35 15.39 -8.36
CA TRP A 81 -7.73 16.79 -8.51
C TRP A 81 -7.45 17.57 -7.23
N LYS A 82 -6.82 18.72 -7.37
CA LYS A 82 -6.57 19.63 -6.26
C LYS A 82 -7.88 20.30 -5.85
N ARG A 83 -8.33 20.00 -4.64
CA ARG A 83 -9.39 20.76 -3.94
C ARG A 83 -8.82 21.39 -2.67
N GLY A 84 -9.02 22.70 -2.51
CA GLY A 84 -8.56 23.43 -1.32
C GLY A 84 -7.03 23.58 -1.20
N PRO A 85 -6.54 24.04 -0.04
CA PRO A 85 -5.12 24.20 0.24
C PRO A 85 -4.41 22.87 0.46
N VAL A 86 -3.10 22.86 0.25
CA VAL A 86 -2.21 21.76 0.66
C VAL A 86 -1.37 22.27 1.83
N THR A 87 -1.44 21.61 2.97
CA THR A 87 -0.72 22.00 4.20
C THR A 87 0.23 20.90 4.65
N THR A 88 1.31 21.27 5.36
CA THR A 88 2.29 20.33 5.90
C THR A 88 2.73 20.79 7.27
N ASN A 89 3.34 19.90 8.07
CA ASN A 89 3.94 20.29 9.35
C ASN A 89 5.28 21.03 9.22
N GLN A 90 5.79 21.21 8.00
CA GLN A 90 7.10 21.83 7.76
C GLN A 90 7.01 23.34 7.55
N ARG A 91 5.80 23.88 7.34
CA ARG A 91 5.59 25.33 7.23
C ARG A 91 4.18 25.75 7.66
N PRO A 92 4.01 26.96 8.23
CA PRO A 92 2.70 27.42 8.70
C PRO A 92 1.69 27.69 7.58
N ALA A 93 2.15 28.19 6.44
CA ALA A 93 1.29 28.56 5.32
C ALA A 93 1.15 27.40 4.31
N PRO A 94 0.02 27.29 3.57
CA PRO A 94 -0.14 26.32 2.50
C PRO A 94 0.99 26.35 1.47
N LEU A 95 1.23 25.21 0.81
CA LEU A 95 2.21 25.11 -0.27
C LEU A 95 1.76 25.92 -1.49
N PRO A 96 2.61 26.80 -2.05
CA PRO A 96 2.28 27.51 -3.28
C PRO A 96 2.25 26.54 -4.49
N PRO A 97 1.43 26.83 -5.52
CA PRO A 97 1.35 26.03 -6.74
C PRO A 97 2.56 26.23 -7.66
N GLY A 98 2.69 25.36 -8.66
CA GLY A 98 3.72 25.38 -9.72
C GLY A 98 5.05 24.72 -9.33
N GLU A 99 5.48 24.89 -8.09
CA GLU A 99 6.77 24.41 -7.60
C GLU A 99 6.71 22.97 -7.07
N ILE A 100 7.88 22.29 -7.07
CA ILE A 100 8.07 21.03 -6.36
C ILE A 100 8.59 21.34 -4.96
N HIS A 101 7.82 20.96 -3.95
CA HIS A 101 8.18 21.10 -2.54
C HIS A 101 8.83 19.81 -2.04
N ALA A 102 10.15 19.85 -1.80
CA ALA A 102 10.92 18.73 -1.25
C ALA A 102 10.85 18.69 0.28
N GLN A 103 10.65 17.51 0.86
CA GLN A 103 10.65 17.29 2.30
C GLN A 103 11.25 15.92 2.62
N THR A 104 12.02 15.81 3.70
CA THR A 104 12.67 14.55 4.11
C THR A 104 12.33 14.15 5.54
N ALA A 105 12.26 15.11 6.47
CA ALA A 105 11.95 14.86 7.86
C ALA A 105 10.57 14.18 8.06
N PRO A 106 10.39 13.35 9.11
CA PRO A 106 9.09 12.81 9.47
C PRO A 106 8.03 13.89 9.59
N GLY A 107 6.80 13.58 9.19
CA GLY A 107 5.76 14.59 9.17
C GLY A 107 4.52 14.18 8.41
N TRP A 108 3.77 15.18 7.96
CA TRP A 108 2.54 14.95 7.25
C TRP A 108 2.29 15.97 6.15
N VAL A 109 1.52 15.54 5.16
CA VAL A 109 0.92 16.36 4.11
C VAL A 109 -0.59 16.19 4.22
N HIS A 110 -1.35 17.28 4.16
CA HIS A 110 -2.81 17.24 4.19
C HIS A 110 -3.39 17.91 2.94
N HIS A 111 -4.35 17.25 2.31
CA HIS A 111 -5.04 17.72 1.11
C HIS A 111 -6.43 17.07 0.99
N ASP A 112 -7.44 17.87 0.69
CA ASP A 112 -8.82 17.41 0.39
C ASP A 112 -9.41 16.44 1.43
N GLY A 113 -9.21 16.76 2.72
CA GLY A 113 -9.71 15.94 3.82
C GLY A 113 -8.93 14.65 4.06
N VAL A 114 -7.78 14.45 3.41
CA VAL A 114 -6.90 13.28 3.60
C VAL A 114 -5.56 13.73 4.16
N SER A 115 -5.12 13.07 5.23
CA SER A 115 -3.79 13.24 5.80
C SER A 115 -2.88 12.08 5.41
N TYR A 116 -1.74 12.38 4.82
CA TYR A 116 -0.67 11.44 4.49
C TYR A 116 0.44 11.58 5.53
N LEU A 117 0.68 10.54 6.33
CA LEU A 117 1.66 10.57 7.42
C LEU A 117 2.91 9.79 7.03
N PHE A 118 4.07 10.37 7.32
CA PHE A 118 5.40 9.81 7.07
C PHE A 118 6.10 9.68 8.44
N PRO A 119 6.01 8.52 9.10
CA PRO A 119 6.50 8.34 10.47
C PRO A 119 8.02 8.29 10.55
N GLN A 120 8.70 8.03 9.44
CA GLN A 120 10.15 7.98 9.31
C GLN A 120 10.62 9.03 8.30
N GLU A 121 11.93 9.25 8.24
CA GLU A 121 12.53 10.07 7.19
C GLU A 121 12.18 9.45 5.82
N THR A 122 11.68 10.28 4.92
CA THR A 122 11.22 9.84 3.60
C THR A 122 11.34 11.01 2.65
N ASP A 123 12.10 10.81 1.58
CA ASP A 123 12.32 11.81 0.55
C ASP A 123 11.06 11.98 -0.31
N ARG A 124 10.17 12.88 0.13
CA ARG A 124 8.87 13.12 -0.50
C ARG A 124 8.88 14.44 -1.27
N ARG A 125 8.02 14.48 -2.27
CA ARG A 125 7.79 15.62 -3.14
C ARG A 125 6.31 15.91 -3.22
N VAL A 126 5.96 17.18 -3.12
CA VAL A 126 4.59 17.64 -3.26
C VAL A 126 4.55 18.68 -4.38
N ARG A 127 3.63 18.53 -5.32
CA ARG A 127 3.38 19.54 -6.34
C ARG A 127 1.89 19.74 -6.52
N THR A 128 1.49 20.99 -6.71
CA THR A 128 0.20 21.32 -7.29
C THR A 128 0.42 22.10 -8.57
N GLU A 129 -0.22 21.70 -9.67
CA GLU A 129 -0.02 22.33 -10.97
C GLU A 129 -1.31 22.29 -11.80
N HIS A 130 -1.54 23.33 -12.60
CA HIS A 130 -2.59 23.32 -13.60
C HIS A 130 -2.17 22.44 -14.77
N LYS A 131 -3.02 21.48 -15.19
CA LYS A 131 -2.77 20.62 -16.35
C LYS A 131 -3.88 20.76 -17.36
N SER A 132 -3.52 20.60 -18.63
CA SER A 132 -4.43 20.58 -19.78
C SER A 132 -3.99 19.45 -20.72
N ALA A 133 -4.92 18.60 -21.14
CA ALA A 133 -4.66 17.52 -22.11
C ALA A 133 -5.95 17.04 -22.81
N SER A 134 -5.83 16.68 -24.09
CA SER A 134 -6.91 16.05 -24.85
C SER A 134 -7.03 14.56 -24.57
N TRP A 135 -8.26 14.04 -24.58
CA TRP A 135 -8.55 12.60 -24.62
C TRP A 135 -7.89 11.88 -25.80
N SER A 136 -7.71 12.58 -26.93
CA SER A 136 -7.11 12.01 -28.14
C SER A 136 -5.64 11.59 -27.95
N ALA A 137 -4.97 12.12 -26.92
CA ALA A 137 -3.61 11.69 -26.55
C ALA A 137 -3.58 10.28 -25.92
N LEU A 138 -4.70 9.81 -25.36
CA LEU A 138 -4.80 8.51 -24.68
C LEU A 138 -5.64 7.49 -25.46
N ASN A 139 -6.60 7.96 -26.25
CA ASN A 139 -7.54 7.11 -26.97
C ASN A 139 -7.75 7.62 -28.41
N THR A 140 -7.57 6.73 -29.38
CA THR A 140 -7.75 7.04 -30.81
C THR A 140 -9.22 7.04 -31.24
N ALA A 141 -10.14 6.53 -30.40
CA ALA A 141 -11.56 6.60 -30.66
C ALA A 141 -12.07 8.04 -30.51
N PRO A 142 -12.90 8.54 -31.45
CA PRO A 142 -13.45 9.89 -31.34
C PRO A 142 -14.34 10.02 -30.10
N HIS A 143 -14.16 11.11 -29.37
CA HIS A 143 -15.03 11.50 -28.27
C HIS A 143 -16.49 11.60 -28.74
N ARG A 144 -17.45 11.37 -27.83
CA ARG A 144 -18.89 11.34 -28.16
C ARG A 144 -19.37 12.55 -28.95
N GLU A 145 -18.81 13.72 -28.67
CA GLU A 145 -19.16 14.98 -29.35
C GLU A 145 -18.62 15.04 -30.79
N ALA A 146 -17.42 14.50 -31.03
CA ALA A 146 -16.83 14.36 -32.36
C ALA A 146 -17.39 13.15 -33.15
N ARG A 147 -18.16 12.25 -32.52
CA ARG A 147 -18.82 11.13 -33.23
C ARG A 147 -19.91 11.60 -34.18
N ASN A 148 -20.59 12.70 -33.84
CA ASN A 148 -21.69 13.24 -34.64
C ASN A 148 -21.20 14.23 -35.71
N ASP A 149 -20.08 14.91 -35.46
CA ASP A 149 -19.38 15.73 -36.45
C ASP A 149 -17.85 15.64 -36.24
N PRO A 150 -17.11 14.88 -37.07
CA PRO A 150 -15.67 14.70 -36.94
C PRO A 150 -14.85 15.97 -37.23
N LYS A 151 -15.50 17.07 -37.66
CA LYS A 151 -14.86 18.38 -37.83
C LYS A 151 -14.81 19.21 -36.55
N VAL A 152 -15.50 18.78 -35.48
CA VAL A 152 -15.50 19.48 -34.20
C VAL A 152 -14.29 19.01 -33.38
N PRO A 153 -13.27 19.86 -33.15
CA PRO A 153 -12.16 19.51 -32.27
C PRO A 153 -12.68 19.37 -30.83
N THR A 154 -12.27 18.30 -30.16
CA THR A 154 -12.58 18.11 -28.74
C THR A 154 -11.68 19.02 -27.91
N PRO A 155 -12.24 19.89 -27.05
CA PRO A 155 -11.42 20.74 -26.21
C PRO A 155 -10.58 19.90 -25.24
N ASP A 156 -9.44 20.43 -24.84
CA ASP A 156 -8.64 19.84 -23.77
C ASP A 156 -9.45 19.80 -22.47
N VAL A 157 -9.21 18.74 -21.68
CA VAL A 157 -9.68 18.68 -20.30
C VAL A 157 -8.61 19.30 -19.43
N GLU A 158 -9.02 20.27 -18.62
CA GLU A 158 -8.11 21.07 -17.81
C GLU A 158 -8.48 21.04 -16.33
N GLY A 159 -7.50 21.24 -15.47
CA GLY A 159 -7.72 21.43 -14.04
C GLY A 159 -6.45 21.34 -13.21
N ASP A 160 -6.56 21.74 -11.94
CA ASP A 160 -5.45 21.70 -11.00
C ASP A 160 -5.27 20.30 -10.42
N VAL A 161 -4.07 19.75 -10.49
CA VAL A 161 -3.73 18.42 -9.99
C VAL A 161 -2.83 18.53 -8.76
N PHE A 162 -3.14 17.75 -7.73
CA PHE A 162 -2.26 17.47 -6.60
C PHE A 162 -1.49 16.18 -6.86
N SER A 163 -0.17 16.23 -6.68
CA SER A 163 0.72 15.07 -6.78
C SER A 163 1.60 15.00 -5.53
N LEU A 164 1.61 13.84 -4.88
CA LEU A 164 2.49 13.48 -3.76
C LEU A 164 3.20 12.17 -4.12
N TRP A 165 4.53 12.18 -4.11
CA TRP A 165 5.34 11.00 -4.40
C TRP A 165 6.59 10.94 -3.52
N ILE A 166 7.16 9.74 -3.45
CA ILE A 166 8.42 9.43 -2.77
C ILE A 166 9.47 9.16 -3.85
N GLU A 167 10.64 9.77 -3.71
CA GLU A 167 11.82 9.51 -4.54
C GLU A 167 12.74 8.55 -3.82
N HIS A 168 13.16 7.47 -4.48
CA HIS A 168 14.05 6.46 -3.87
C HIS A 168 15.53 6.66 -4.22
N GLY A 169 15.84 7.71 -5.01
CA GLY A 169 17.18 8.02 -5.50
C GLY A 169 17.72 7.07 -6.58
N ASN A 170 18.86 7.42 -7.17
CA ASN A 170 19.54 6.68 -8.26
C ASN A 170 20.56 5.64 -7.72
N ALA A 171 20.50 5.32 -6.43
CA ALA A 171 21.41 4.38 -5.79
C ALA A 171 20.61 3.45 -4.89
N VAL A 172 19.74 2.63 -5.50
CA VAL A 172 19.02 1.54 -4.81
C VAL A 172 19.97 0.36 -4.52
N GLY A 173 21.20 0.66 -4.07
CA GLY A 173 22.26 -0.32 -3.78
C GLY A 173 22.01 -1.15 -2.51
N SER A 174 21.01 -0.76 -1.71
CA SER A 174 20.55 -1.51 -0.54
C SER A 174 19.03 -1.59 -0.53
N ALA A 175 18.44 -2.27 -1.53
CA ALA A 175 17.04 -2.70 -1.56
C ALA A 175 16.07 -1.72 -0.88
N GLY A 176 15.82 -0.57 -1.55
CA GLY A 176 15.11 0.57 -0.97
C GLY A 176 13.77 0.20 -0.35
N SER A 177 13.26 1.06 0.54
CA SER A 177 11.99 0.86 1.22
C SER A 177 11.23 2.17 1.39
N TYR A 178 9.92 2.06 1.60
CA TYR A 178 9.08 3.19 2.00
C TYR A 178 8.01 2.74 2.99
N GLY A 179 7.56 3.68 3.83
CA GLY A 179 6.43 3.49 4.71
C GLY A 179 5.68 4.81 4.89
N TYR A 180 4.38 4.80 4.58
CA TYR A 180 3.50 5.95 4.82
C TYR A 180 2.10 5.48 5.22
N LEU A 181 1.33 6.36 5.85
CA LEU A 181 -0.05 6.10 6.21
C LEU A 181 -0.95 7.04 5.44
N VAL A 182 -2.11 6.54 5.01
CA VAL A 182 -3.20 7.33 4.42
C VAL A 182 -4.35 7.32 5.42
N ALA A 183 -4.71 8.49 5.92
CA ALA A 183 -5.78 8.67 6.90
C ALA A 183 -6.84 9.65 6.36
N PRO A 184 -7.86 9.15 5.64
CA PRO A 184 -9.02 9.95 5.27
C PRO A 184 -9.77 10.47 6.50
N GLY A 185 -10.22 11.73 6.46
CA GLY A 185 -10.96 12.36 7.55
C GLY A 185 -10.12 12.83 8.74
N LEU A 186 -8.81 12.52 8.79
CA LEU A 186 -7.94 12.98 9.86
C LEU A 186 -7.51 14.44 9.63
N ASN A 187 -8.00 15.35 10.46
CA ASN A 187 -7.64 16.78 10.36
C ASN A 187 -6.24 17.06 10.93
N PRO A 188 -5.51 18.07 10.41
CA PRO A 188 -4.20 18.47 10.92
C PRO A 188 -4.11 18.71 12.43
N ALA A 189 -5.17 19.25 13.04
CA ALA A 189 -5.24 19.51 14.48
C ALA A 189 -5.25 18.22 15.32
N ASP A 190 -5.76 17.12 14.77
CA ASP A 190 -5.93 15.85 15.48
C ASP A 190 -4.76 14.88 15.26
N ILE A 191 -3.85 15.19 14.32
CA ILE A 191 -2.73 14.30 13.96
C ILE A 191 -1.83 14.01 15.17
N GLY A 192 -1.53 15.01 16.01
CA GLY A 192 -0.70 14.81 17.19
C GLY A 192 -1.29 13.79 18.17
N PHE A 193 -2.60 13.91 18.43
CA PHE A 193 -3.32 12.94 19.27
C PHE A 193 -3.35 11.55 18.62
N PHE A 194 -3.63 11.48 17.31
CA PHE A 194 -3.63 10.22 16.57
C PHE A 194 -2.28 9.51 16.65
N GLN A 195 -1.16 10.21 16.41
CA GLN A 195 0.19 9.64 16.43
C GLN A 195 0.57 9.07 17.81
N GLN A 196 0.12 9.71 18.89
CA GLN A 196 0.43 9.28 20.25
C GLN A 196 -0.44 8.12 20.74
N ASN A 197 -1.68 8.00 20.26
CA ASN A 197 -2.68 7.13 20.89
C ASN A 197 -3.29 6.06 19.97
N LYS A 198 -3.27 6.26 18.64
CA LYS A 198 -4.03 5.42 17.69
C LYS A 198 -3.23 4.94 16.49
N ALA A 199 -2.08 5.55 16.21
CA ALA A 199 -1.29 5.20 15.03
C ALA A 199 -0.82 3.73 15.09
N PRO A 200 -1.04 2.95 14.02
CA PRO A 200 -0.44 1.63 13.90
C PRO A 200 1.09 1.70 13.97
N LYS A 201 1.68 0.74 14.68
CA LYS A 201 3.12 0.53 14.76
C LYS A 201 3.58 -0.30 13.58
N ILE A 202 4.62 0.15 12.88
CA ILE A 202 5.31 -0.67 11.88
C ILE A 202 6.30 -1.57 12.62
N LEU A 203 6.09 -2.88 12.54
CA LEU A 203 6.92 -3.88 13.22
C LEU A 203 8.07 -4.38 12.33
N ALA A 204 7.81 -4.50 11.03
CA ALA A 204 8.81 -4.92 10.04
C ALA A 204 8.48 -4.31 8.68
N ASN A 205 9.52 -3.94 7.94
CA ASN A 205 9.41 -3.56 6.54
C ASN A 205 10.65 -4.01 5.77
N THR A 206 10.76 -5.32 5.54
CA THR A 206 11.90 -5.95 4.89
C THR A 206 11.45 -6.73 3.64
N PRO A 207 12.39 -7.16 2.77
CA PRO A 207 12.05 -8.05 1.67
C PRO A 207 11.46 -9.39 2.10
N THR A 208 11.61 -9.79 3.36
CA THR A 208 11.18 -11.11 3.85
C THR A 208 9.90 -11.03 4.69
N LEU A 209 9.63 -9.87 5.32
CA LEU A 209 8.49 -9.66 6.19
C LEU A 209 8.06 -8.18 6.20
N GLN A 210 6.77 -7.94 6.00
CA GLN A 210 6.16 -6.63 6.28
C GLN A 210 5.04 -6.82 7.30
N ALA A 211 5.06 -6.05 8.39
CA ALA A 211 4.12 -6.25 9.48
C ALA A 211 3.80 -4.95 10.21
N VAL A 212 2.55 -4.84 10.65
CA VAL A 212 2.04 -3.73 11.45
C VAL A 212 1.22 -4.26 12.62
N ALA A 213 1.13 -3.46 13.68
CA ALA A 213 0.26 -3.75 14.81
C ALA A 213 -0.46 -2.52 15.34
N THR A 214 -1.67 -2.77 15.83
CA THR A 214 -2.40 -1.91 16.76
C THR A 214 -2.53 -2.67 18.08
N ASP A 215 -3.21 -2.08 19.06
CA ASP A 215 -3.48 -2.77 20.33
C ASP A 215 -4.35 -4.03 20.11
N ASP A 216 -5.26 -4.00 19.14
CA ASP A 216 -6.22 -5.07 18.89
C ASP A 216 -5.90 -5.93 17.66
N ALA A 217 -4.90 -5.59 16.85
CA ALA A 217 -4.62 -6.32 15.61
C ALA A 217 -3.13 -6.41 15.27
N VAL A 218 -2.71 -7.54 14.74
CA VAL A 218 -1.43 -7.73 14.06
C VAL A 218 -1.73 -8.21 12.66
N GLN A 219 -1.17 -7.55 11.65
CA GLN A 219 -1.24 -7.97 10.26
C GLN A 219 0.18 -8.11 9.71
N CYS A 220 0.45 -9.22 9.03
CA CYS A 220 1.76 -9.50 8.48
C CYS A 220 1.68 -10.17 7.10
N VAL A 221 2.66 -9.85 6.28
CA VAL A 221 2.94 -10.44 4.98
C VAL A 221 4.28 -11.14 5.09
N PHE A 222 4.24 -12.47 5.12
CA PHE A 222 5.41 -13.33 5.05
C PHE A 222 5.73 -13.58 3.58
N TRP A 223 6.81 -12.97 3.08
CA TRP A 223 7.32 -13.24 1.71
C TRP A 223 8.07 -14.57 1.64
N GLN A 224 8.50 -15.08 2.79
CA GLN A 224 9.10 -16.39 3.00
C GLN A 224 8.62 -16.98 4.34
N PRO A 225 8.75 -18.30 4.59
CA PRO A 225 8.51 -18.86 5.92
C PRO A 225 9.26 -18.08 6.99
N GLY A 226 8.61 -17.83 8.13
CA GLY A 226 9.20 -16.92 9.10
C GLY A 226 8.46 -16.82 10.43
N THR A 227 9.06 -16.03 11.30
CA THR A 227 8.55 -15.69 12.63
C THR A 227 8.57 -14.18 12.80
N LEU A 228 7.50 -13.65 13.38
CA LEU A 228 7.41 -12.28 13.88
C LEU A 228 7.34 -12.35 15.40
N ASP A 229 8.36 -11.83 16.07
CA ASP A 229 8.36 -11.59 17.51
C ASP A 229 7.91 -10.15 17.78
N LEU A 230 6.96 -9.97 18.70
CA LEU A 230 6.46 -8.66 19.09
C LEU A 230 7.03 -8.24 20.46
N PRO A 231 7.18 -6.92 20.73
CA PRO A 231 7.72 -6.43 22.00
C PRO A 231 6.92 -6.84 23.24
N ASP A 232 5.65 -7.22 23.08
CA ASP A 232 4.73 -7.62 24.15
C ASP A 232 4.62 -9.14 24.30
N GLN A 233 5.70 -9.87 23.97
CA GLN A 233 5.82 -11.33 24.07
C GLN A 233 4.90 -12.12 23.14
N ARG A 234 4.12 -11.46 22.28
CA ARG A 234 3.38 -12.15 21.23
C ARG A 234 4.33 -12.66 20.14
N ARG A 235 3.99 -13.79 19.54
CA ARG A 235 4.72 -14.38 18.42
C ARG A 235 3.75 -14.91 17.37
N ILE A 236 4.04 -14.64 16.11
CA ILE A 236 3.29 -15.20 14.96
C ILE A 236 4.28 -15.91 14.05
N GLN A 237 4.01 -17.16 13.70
CA GLN A 237 4.84 -17.97 12.82
C GLN A 237 4.02 -18.53 11.68
N ALA A 238 4.63 -18.57 10.50
CA ALA A 238 4.07 -19.20 9.31
C ALA A 238 5.14 -20.06 8.63
N ASP A 239 4.75 -21.28 8.25
CA ASP A 239 5.66 -22.23 7.60
C ASP A 239 5.83 -21.98 6.10
N GLN A 240 5.06 -21.04 5.52
CA GLN A 240 5.03 -20.72 4.09
C GLN A 240 4.78 -19.23 3.85
N PRO A 241 5.15 -18.70 2.66
CA PRO A 241 4.81 -17.34 2.26
C PRO A 241 3.30 -17.13 2.28
N CYS A 242 2.79 -16.15 3.03
CA CYS A 242 1.35 -15.93 3.22
C CYS A 242 1.05 -14.54 3.78
N LEU A 243 -0.24 -14.21 3.87
CA LEU A 243 -0.71 -13.10 4.70
C LEU A 243 -1.38 -13.68 5.93
N VAL A 244 -1.15 -13.08 7.10
CA VAL A 244 -1.78 -13.47 8.36
C VAL A 244 -2.34 -12.22 9.05
N GLN A 245 -3.54 -12.35 9.61
CA GLN A 245 -4.15 -11.36 10.49
C GLN A 245 -4.57 -12.04 11.78
N TRP A 246 -4.03 -11.55 12.89
CA TRP A 246 -4.44 -11.91 14.24
C TRP A 246 -5.13 -10.71 14.89
N ARG A 247 -6.42 -10.82 15.21
CA ARG A 247 -7.23 -9.67 15.64
C ARG A 247 -8.14 -10.01 16.81
N ARG A 248 -8.19 -9.11 17.79
CA ARG A 248 -9.19 -9.05 18.84
C ARG A 248 -10.40 -8.27 18.36
N ASN A 249 -11.55 -8.90 18.41
CA ASN A 249 -12.83 -8.32 18.03
C ASN A 249 -13.39 -7.42 19.14
N ALA A 250 -14.35 -6.55 18.79
CA ALA A 250 -15.01 -5.68 19.76
C ALA A 250 -15.71 -6.46 20.88
N ASP A 251 -16.24 -7.64 20.56
CA ASP A 251 -16.85 -8.60 21.51
C ASP A 251 -15.82 -9.44 22.29
N LYS A 252 -14.53 -9.09 22.17
CA LYS A 252 -13.39 -9.72 22.84
C LYS A 252 -13.06 -11.15 22.37
N ARG A 253 -13.70 -11.65 21.32
CA ARG A 253 -13.25 -12.88 20.63
C ARG A 253 -12.00 -12.60 19.81
N TRP A 254 -11.21 -13.64 19.56
CA TRP A 254 -10.04 -13.54 18.71
C TRP A 254 -10.29 -14.19 17.36
N THR A 255 -9.70 -13.63 16.31
CA THR A 255 -9.82 -14.09 14.94
C THR A 255 -8.44 -14.27 14.34
N LEU A 256 -8.16 -15.47 13.82
CA LEU A 256 -7.00 -15.73 12.98
C LEU A 256 -7.47 -15.90 11.53
N ALA A 257 -7.05 -14.99 10.67
CA ALA A 257 -7.26 -15.09 9.24
C ALA A 257 -5.94 -15.32 8.51
N ALA A 258 -5.97 -16.12 7.46
CA ALA A 258 -4.83 -16.40 6.61
C ALA A 258 -5.19 -16.26 5.12
N GLY A 259 -4.29 -15.66 4.34
CA GLY A 259 -4.40 -15.48 2.90
C GLY A 259 -3.36 -16.30 2.13
N ASN A 260 -3.75 -16.82 0.98
CA ASN A 260 -2.88 -17.55 0.05
C ASN A 260 -2.67 -16.73 -1.23
N PRO A 261 -1.61 -15.91 -1.31
CA PRO A 261 -1.41 -15.00 -2.41
C PRO A 261 -0.89 -15.66 -3.68
N THR A 262 -0.55 -16.95 -3.67
CA THR A 262 -0.11 -17.69 -4.87
C THR A 262 -1.24 -18.45 -5.56
N HIS A 263 -2.43 -18.51 -4.94
CA HIS A 263 -3.63 -19.16 -5.51
C HIS A 263 -3.43 -20.66 -5.79
N ARG A 264 -2.39 -21.28 -5.21
CA ARG A 264 -2.11 -22.71 -5.37
C ARG A 264 -2.69 -23.51 -4.22
N VAL A 265 -3.16 -24.73 -4.51
CA VAL A 265 -3.58 -25.69 -3.47
C VAL A 265 -2.42 -25.96 -2.52
N ARG A 266 -2.63 -25.67 -1.24
CA ARG A 266 -1.66 -25.91 -0.19
C ARG A 266 -2.31 -25.92 1.18
N ARG A 267 -1.61 -26.52 2.13
CA ARG A 267 -1.91 -26.44 3.55
C ARG A 267 -0.91 -25.50 4.19
N LEU A 268 -1.37 -24.42 4.82
CA LEU A 268 -0.55 -23.48 5.58
C LEU A 268 -0.66 -23.79 7.07
N HIS A 269 0.47 -23.82 7.78
CA HIS A 269 0.48 -23.89 9.24
C HIS A 269 0.82 -22.52 9.83
N VAL A 270 -0.07 -22.01 10.69
CA VAL A 270 0.14 -20.78 11.44
C VAL A 270 0.12 -21.08 12.93
N ARG A 271 1.12 -20.58 13.65
CA ARG A 271 1.25 -20.69 15.10
C ARG A 271 1.26 -19.29 15.71
N VAL A 272 0.38 -19.06 16.68
CA VAL A 272 0.25 -17.79 17.40
C VAL A 272 0.46 -18.02 18.89
N GLU A 273 1.43 -17.33 19.47
CA GLU A 273 1.59 -17.22 20.92
C GLU A 273 1.08 -15.85 21.32
N ASP A 274 -0.03 -15.81 22.07
CA ASP A 274 -0.60 -14.59 22.62
C ASP A 274 -1.16 -14.88 24.03
N PRO A 275 -0.42 -14.54 25.10
CA PRO A 275 -0.84 -14.82 26.48
C PRO A 275 -2.18 -14.17 26.87
N ALA A 276 -2.63 -13.14 26.16
CA ALA A 276 -3.92 -12.51 26.40
C ALA A 276 -5.09 -13.28 25.78
N ALA A 277 -4.81 -14.19 24.84
CA ALA A 277 -5.80 -15.01 24.14
C ALA A 277 -5.89 -16.43 24.71
N ALA A 278 -4.75 -17.08 24.96
CA ALA A 278 -4.66 -18.45 25.47
C ALA A 278 -3.34 -18.68 26.23
N PRO A 279 -3.31 -19.59 27.23
CA PRO A 279 -2.08 -19.94 27.95
C PRO A 279 -1.10 -20.76 27.08
N GLU A 280 -1.63 -21.55 26.15
CA GLU A 280 -0.84 -22.36 25.22
C GLU A 280 -0.88 -21.77 23.80
N PRO A 281 0.15 -22.01 22.97
CA PRO A 281 0.17 -21.57 21.58
C PRO A 281 -1.04 -22.09 20.78
N ILE A 282 -1.65 -21.20 19.99
CA ILE A 282 -2.71 -21.53 19.04
C ILE A 282 -2.07 -22.03 17.75
N GLU A 283 -2.26 -23.30 17.43
CA GLU A 283 -1.78 -23.92 16.19
C GLU A 283 -2.96 -24.19 15.24
N THR A 284 -2.92 -23.60 14.05
CA THR A 284 -4.00 -23.71 13.07
C THR A 284 -3.47 -24.10 11.70
N LYS A 285 -4.10 -25.12 11.11
CA LYS A 285 -3.88 -25.53 9.72
C LYS A 285 -4.99 -24.98 8.85
N PHE A 286 -4.60 -24.27 7.80
CA PHE A 286 -5.50 -23.73 6.78
C PHE A 286 -5.31 -24.51 5.48
N ASP A 287 -6.33 -25.28 5.10
CA ASP A 287 -6.41 -25.92 3.78
C ASP A 287 -7.03 -24.91 2.81
N PHE A 288 -6.23 -24.40 1.87
CA PHE A 288 -6.72 -23.43 0.88
C PHE A 288 -7.38 -24.14 -0.30
N PRO A 289 -8.54 -23.64 -0.76
CA PRO A 289 -9.30 -24.25 -1.85
C PRO A 289 -8.63 -24.03 -3.22
N ASP A 290 -9.07 -24.81 -4.21
CA ASP A 290 -8.72 -24.71 -5.62
C ASP A 290 -9.78 -23.95 -6.44
N ASP A 291 -9.61 -24.00 -7.76
CA ASP A 291 -10.56 -23.53 -8.76
C ASP A 291 -11.06 -22.10 -8.51
N ALA A 292 -12.37 -21.89 -8.54
CA ALA A 292 -13.00 -20.59 -8.42
C ALA A 292 -12.80 -19.93 -7.05
N TYR A 293 -12.38 -20.68 -6.04
CA TYR A 293 -12.14 -20.18 -4.68
C TYR A 293 -10.66 -20.02 -4.35
N ALA A 294 -9.76 -20.38 -5.27
CA ALA A 294 -8.32 -20.19 -5.09
C ALA A 294 -8.01 -18.74 -4.69
N GLY A 295 -7.20 -18.60 -3.63
CA GLY A 295 -6.85 -17.30 -3.05
C GLY A 295 -7.84 -16.73 -2.03
N CYS A 296 -9.01 -17.35 -1.83
CA CYS A 296 -9.97 -16.92 -0.81
C CYS A 296 -9.37 -17.04 0.61
N PRO A 297 -9.38 -15.96 1.41
CA PRO A 297 -8.91 -16.01 2.79
C PRO A 297 -9.69 -17.03 3.62
N GLN A 298 -8.99 -17.69 4.54
CA GLN A 298 -9.59 -18.60 5.51
C GLN A 298 -9.56 -17.96 6.89
N VAL A 299 -10.64 -18.11 7.66
CA VAL A 299 -10.82 -17.46 8.97
C VAL A 299 -11.17 -18.51 10.03
N ARG A 300 -10.63 -18.34 11.24
CA ARG A 300 -10.95 -19.12 12.44
C ARG A 300 -11.18 -18.17 13.60
N GLU A 301 -12.22 -18.43 14.38
CA GLU A 301 -12.54 -17.70 15.60
C GLU A 301 -12.15 -18.52 16.83
N PHE A 302 -11.70 -17.82 17.87
CA PHE A 302 -11.30 -18.38 19.16
C PHE A 302 -12.01 -17.62 20.27
N LEU A 303 -12.58 -18.37 21.21
CA LEU A 303 -13.11 -17.81 22.45
C LEU A 303 -11.95 -17.61 23.43
N LYS A 304 -12.05 -16.58 24.27
CA LYS A 304 -11.12 -16.40 25.40
C LYS A 304 -11.21 -17.63 26.30
N SER A 305 -10.09 -18.32 26.53
CA SER A 305 -9.97 -19.38 27.54
C SER A 305 -10.11 -18.81 28.95
#